data_AF-A0A7X7XWT9-F1
#
_entry.id   AF-A0A7X7XWT9-F1
#
_cell.length_a   1.000
_cell.length_b   1.000
_cell.length_c   1.000
_cell.angle_alpha   90.00
_cell.angle_beta   90.00
_cell.angle_gamma   90.00
#
_symmetry.space_group_name_H-M   'P 1'
#
loop_
_entity.id
_entity.type
_entity.pdbx_description
1 polymer ?
#
loop_
_entity_poly.entity_id
_entity_poly.type
_entity_poly.pdbx_seq_one_letter_code
_entity_poly.pdbx_strand_id
1 'polypeptide(L)'
;MKKKLSLFCVVMLLTSLFAGVVFVNAAVTMGGYSWDAPNGYHTGTVSVTGSDGSVTVEFQNIGNQDDSAGLTTIGSLSEDWTKYEAMNFTIENHSNASIMLGIGIKTGADFVWHESETINLPADRTREISLSLKEPLWKTEASNWANIANINDLDDVKGVDFKFMSFDSTKPSGSLTISNFSLGDSSSGGSNKHNPSPPPIKATGQFQVVGSNLFDANGNNFIMKGVNYPHTWFKNEYNVAIPAIAEAGANAVRIVLSNGTKDDWQKDSASSVQTLIDLCEQNKLVAILEVHDALGVDEVGPLMDAVDYWISIKDVLVGKEDTVIINITNEWFGSWNGADWADGYIQAIKKLRDAGFTHTIMVDSAGWGQYPASIHDFGIDVFNSDPLKNTMFSIHMYEYAGGNAAQIKNNIDKVINQGLAVCIGEFGHKHTDGDVDEDYILSYTKELGVGWLAWSWKGNGSQWAYLDLSNDWAGKSLTSWGNTIVNGPNGLKDSAKICTVFTDDSPISDVIYGDVNNDKIINSLDYTLLSRYILEVEKSMPNMEAADLNGDNIINSLDATLLQRYVLEVINNFPR
;
A
#
# COMPACT_ATOMS: atom_id res chain seq x y z
N MET A 1 -9.18 53.67 12.31
CA MET A 1 -7.80 53.17 12.43
C MET A 1 -7.75 51.81 11.75
N LYS A 2 -7.01 51.72 10.64
CA LYS A 2 -6.87 50.58 9.72
C LYS A 2 -5.55 49.84 9.98
N LYS A 3 -5.52 48.53 9.72
CA LYS A 3 -4.47 47.68 9.09
C LYS A 3 -4.82 46.23 9.46
N LYS A 4 -5.50 45.40 8.64
CA LYS A 4 -5.06 44.69 7.42
C LYS A 4 -3.59 44.23 7.49
N LEU A 5 -3.41 42.95 7.85
CA LEU A 5 -2.21 42.16 7.66
C LEU A 5 -2.51 41.25 6.46
N SER A 6 -2.04 41.62 5.27
CA SER A 6 -1.99 40.74 4.10
C SER A 6 -0.52 40.47 3.80
N LEU A 7 -0.22 39.20 3.56
CA LEU A 7 1.08 38.67 3.18
C LEU A 7 1.59 39.38 1.93
N PHE A 8 2.80 39.94 2.00
CA PHE A 8 3.40 40.77 0.96
C PHE A 8 4.16 39.89 -0.04
N CYS A 9 3.65 39.73 -1.26
CA CYS A 9 4.47 39.61 -2.46
C CYS A 9 4.83 41.03 -2.91
N VAL A 10 6.12 41.39 -2.92
CA VAL A 10 6.60 42.66 -3.52
C VAL A 10 7.33 42.35 -4.81
N VAL A 11 6.71 42.77 -5.90
CA VAL A 11 7.34 43.08 -7.18
C VAL A 11 8.37 44.19 -6.98
N MET A 12 9.63 44.00 -7.42
CA MET A 12 10.52 45.12 -7.73
C MET A 12 11.29 44.89 -9.03
N LEU A 13 11.04 45.80 -9.99
CA LEU A 13 11.85 46.05 -11.17
C LEU A 13 13.08 46.93 -10.82
N LEU A 14 14.20 46.60 -11.48
CA LEU A 14 15.32 47.44 -11.92
C LEU A 14 16.45 47.88 -10.96
N THR A 15 17.64 47.39 -11.35
CA THR A 15 19.01 47.95 -11.30
C THR A 15 19.81 47.96 -9.99
N SER A 16 20.77 47.04 -9.91
CA SER A 16 22.19 47.41 -9.68
C SER A 16 23.13 46.35 -10.27
N LEU A 17 24.08 46.82 -11.08
CA LEU A 17 25.15 46.04 -11.66
C LEU A 17 26.05 45.48 -10.55
N PHE A 18 26.22 44.16 -10.49
CA PHE A 18 27.46 43.54 -10.05
C PHE A 18 27.89 42.54 -11.11
N ALA A 19 29.09 42.75 -11.64
CA ALA A 19 29.74 41.87 -12.59
C ALA A 19 30.20 40.59 -11.86
N GLY A 20 29.31 39.60 -11.80
CA GLY A 20 29.66 38.20 -11.64
C GLY A 20 29.61 37.55 -13.03
N VAL A 21 30.63 36.77 -13.36
CA VAL A 21 30.68 36.01 -14.63
C VAL A 21 29.48 35.06 -14.65
N VAL A 22 28.48 35.37 -15.47
CA VAL A 22 27.38 34.45 -15.77
C VAL A 22 27.94 33.42 -16.74
N PHE A 23 28.29 32.24 -16.22
CA PHE A 23 28.37 31.06 -17.06
C PHE A 23 26.94 30.74 -17.47
N VAL A 24 26.59 31.04 -18.73
CA VAL A 24 25.36 30.55 -19.33
C VAL A 24 25.58 29.06 -19.54
N ASN A 25 25.22 28.24 -18.54
CA ASN A 25 25.15 26.81 -18.75
C ASN A 25 24.07 26.54 -19.80
N ALA A 26 24.35 25.62 -20.73
CA ALA A 26 23.35 25.18 -21.69
C ALA A 26 22.19 24.54 -20.93
N ALA A 27 20.96 24.83 -21.37
CA ALA A 27 19.75 24.22 -20.83
C ALA A 27 19.85 22.69 -20.83
N VAL A 28 19.48 22.06 -19.72
CA VAL A 28 19.47 20.61 -19.59
C VAL A 28 18.11 20.07 -20.03
N THR A 29 18.07 18.96 -20.76
CA THR A 29 16.83 18.40 -21.29
C THR A 29 16.44 17.10 -20.59
N MET A 30 15.18 16.98 -20.17
CA MET A 30 14.60 15.76 -19.60
C MET A 30 13.11 15.70 -19.95
N GLY A 31 12.63 14.53 -20.39
CA GLY A 31 11.23 14.31 -20.73
C GLY A 31 10.69 15.16 -21.88
N GLY A 32 11.57 15.66 -22.77
CA GLY A 32 11.21 16.58 -23.85
C GLY A 32 11.17 18.06 -23.45
N TYR A 33 11.43 18.37 -22.17
CA TYR A 33 11.44 19.74 -21.64
C TYR A 33 12.85 20.20 -21.33
N SER A 34 13.08 21.51 -21.44
CA SER A 34 14.31 22.17 -20.99
C SER A 34 14.15 22.68 -19.56
N TRP A 35 15.17 22.46 -18.74
CA TRP A 35 15.19 22.76 -17.31
C TRP A 35 16.40 23.63 -16.95
N ASP A 36 16.21 24.52 -16.00
CA ASP A 36 17.28 25.38 -15.46
C ASP A 36 17.03 25.73 -13.98
N ALA A 37 18.05 26.31 -13.35
CA ALA A 37 17.93 26.90 -12.03
C ALA A 37 16.89 28.04 -12.04
N PRO A 38 16.02 28.14 -11.04
CA PRO A 38 15.05 29.21 -10.97
C PRO A 38 15.72 30.57 -10.73
N ASN A 39 15.24 31.62 -11.39
CA ASN A 39 15.78 32.97 -11.23
C ASN A 39 15.00 33.75 -10.17
N GLY A 40 15.67 34.10 -9.07
CA GLY A 40 15.11 34.95 -8.01
C GLY A 40 14.38 34.23 -6.88
N TYR A 41 14.37 32.89 -6.88
CA TYR A 41 13.86 32.03 -5.81
C TYR A 41 14.62 30.69 -5.83
N HIS A 42 14.45 29.87 -4.79
CA HIS A 42 15.23 28.63 -4.61
C HIS A 42 16.75 28.87 -4.61
N THR A 43 17.18 29.84 -3.80
CA THR A 43 18.57 30.35 -3.73
C THR A 43 19.59 29.35 -3.19
N GLY A 44 19.14 28.22 -2.64
CA GLY A 44 20.00 27.11 -2.24
C GLY A 44 20.45 26.23 -3.42
N THR A 45 19.94 26.46 -4.63
CA THR A 45 20.38 25.78 -5.86
C THR A 45 21.77 26.23 -6.25
N VAL A 46 22.73 25.31 -6.31
CA VAL A 46 24.12 25.57 -6.69
C VAL A 46 24.32 25.36 -8.18
N SER A 47 23.84 24.24 -8.70
CA SER A 47 23.96 23.91 -10.12
C SER A 47 22.80 23.03 -10.57
N VAL A 48 22.42 23.20 -11.84
CA VAL A 48 21.53 22.28 -12.56
C VAL A 48 22.34 21.75 -13.73
N THR A 49 22.61 20.46 -13.72
CA THR A 49 23.41 19.76 -14.73
C THR A 49 22.62 18.57 -15.24
N GLY A 50 22.99 18.01 -16.38
CA GLY A 50 22.39 16.74 -16.75
C GLY A 50 23.11 15.99 -17.84
N SER A 51 22.54 14.83 -18.09
CA SER A 51 22.96 13.80 -19.03
C SER A 51 21.73 13.34 -19.81
N ASP A 52 21.92 12.55 -20.88
CA ASP A 52 20.82 12.06 -21.70
C ASP A 52 19.72 11.39 -20.84
N GLY A 53 18.58 12.09 -20.67
CA GLY A 53 17.41 11.58 -19.94
C GLY A 53 17.33 11.89 -18.44
N SER A 54 18.28 12.63 -17.86
CA SER A 54 18.28 12.97 -16.43
C SER A 54 18.81 14.38 -16.12
N VAL A 55 18.36 14.96 -15.02
CA VAL A 55 18.81 16.24 -14.48
C VAL A 55 19.25 16.07 -13.04
N THR A 56 20.46 16.50 -12.71
CA THR A 56 20.97 16.55 -11.34
C THR A 56 21.01 18.00 -10.86
N VAL A 57 20.43 18.23 -9.68
CA VAL A 57 20.43 19.52 -9.00
C VAL A 57 21.31 19.43 -7.76
N GLU A 58 22.42 20.15 -7.77
CA GLU A 58 23.26 20.33 -6.59
C GLU A 58 22.71 21.47 -5.74
N PHE A 59 22.70 21.29 -4.42
CA PHE A 59 22.18 22.27 -3.48
C PHE A 59 23.03 22.37 -2.22
N GLN A 60 22.98 23.54 -1.58
CA GLN A 60 23.75 23.81 -0.37
C GLN A 60 22.95 24.58 0.66
N ASN A 61 23.04 24.13 1.92
CA ASN A 61 22.44 24.76 3.09
C ASN A 61 20.94 25.06 2.91
N ILE A 62 20.18 24.07 2.41
CA ILE A 62 18.78 24.34 2.06
C ILE A 62 17.86 24.39 3.28
N GLY A 63 16.91 25.31 3.23
CA GLY A 63 15.79 25.42 4.17
C GLY A 63 14.45 25.20 3.49
N ASN A 64 13.37 25.79 4.03
CA ASN A 64 12.02 25.69 3.49
C ASN A 64 11.48 27.03 2.92
N GLN A 65 12.28 28.09 2.95
CA GLN A 65 11.92 29.42 2.45
C GLN A 65 12.68 29.74 1.16
N ASP A 66 13.15 30.97 0.99
CA ASP A 66 13.94 31.43 -0.16
C ASP A 66 15.23 30.63 -0.36
N ASP A 67 15.74 30.02 0.71
CA ASP A 67 16.92 29.15 0.74
C ASP A 67 16.61 27.69 0.39
N SER A 68 15.40 27.35 -0.06
CA SER A 68 15.15 26.07 -0.73
C SER A 68 15.98 25.94 -2.02
N ALA A 69 16.06 24.74 -2.59
CA ALA A 69 16.64 24.50 -3.92
C ALA A 69 15.57 24.00 -4.91
N GLY A 70 15.93 23.87 -6.18
CA GLY A 70 14.99 23.39 -7.17
C GLY A 70 15.45 23.58 -8.61
N LEU A 71 14.53 23.30 -9.52
CA LEU A 71 14.65 23.54 -10.95
C LEU A 71 13.28 23.88 -11.53
N THR A 72 13.26 24.60 -12.64
CA THR A 72 12.04 25.01 -13.33
C THR A 72 12.18 24.80 -14.83
N THR A 73 11.06 24.56 -15.51
CA THR A 73 11.02 24.53 -16.96
C THR A 73 11.38 25.89 -17.55
N ILE A 74 12.17 25.90 -18.63
CA ILE A 74 12.57 27.14 -19.31
C ILE A 74 11.46 27.64 -20.23
N GLY A 75 11.12 28.92 -20.09
CA GLY A 75 10.11 29.57 -20.92
C GLY A 75 8.69 29.22 -20.50
N SER A 76 7.71 29.59 -21.35
CA SER A 76 6.32 29.20 -21.13
C SER A 76 5.99 28.02 -22.03
N LEU A 77 5.60 26.89 -21.43
CA LEU A 77 5.30 25.67 -22.18
C LEU A 77 4.10 25.87 -23.12
N SER A 78 3.00 26.45 -22.62
CA SER A 78 1.72 26.62 -23.33
C SER A 78 1.23 25.30 -23.93
N GLU A 79 1.17 24.26 -23.10
CA GLU A 79 0.80 22.91 -23.50
C GLU A 79 -0.54 22.46 -22.92
N ASP A 80 -1.24 21.62 -23.69
CA ASP A 80 -2.47 20.96 -23.26
C ASP A 80 -2.14 19.59 -22.64
N TRP A 81 -2.32 19.49 -21.33
CA TRP A 81 -2.12 18.29 -20.53
C TRP A 81 -3.44 17.60 -20.15
N THR A 82 -4.58 18.05 -20.70
CA THR A 82 -5.91 17.48 -20.37
C THR A 82 -6.06 16.01 -20.74
N LYS A 83 -5.27 15.51 -21.68
CA LYS A 83 -5.28 14.09 -22.09
C LYS A 83 -4.44 13.16 -21.20
N TYR A 84 -3.60 13.69 -20.32
CA TYR A 84 -2.72 12.88 -19.48
C TYR A 84 -3.35 12.67 -18.10
N GLU A 85 -3.16 11.48 -17.55
CA GLU A 85 -3.65 11.13 -16.21
C GLU A 85 -2.66 11.56 -15.13
N ALA A 86 -1.37 11.42 -15.40
CA ALA A 86 -0.32 11.67 -14.42
C ALA A 86 0.94 12.29 -15.02
N MET A 87 1.71 12.92 -14.13
CA MET A 87 3.11 13.27 -14.32
C MET A 87 3.97 12.29 -13.53
N ASN A 88 4.91 11.63 -14.20
CA ASN A 88 5.74 10.59 -13.62
C ASN A 88 7.23 10.92 -13.72
N PHE A 89 8.01 10.53 -12.73
CA PHE A 89 9.47 10.66 -12.73
C PHE A 89 10.11 9.79 -11.64
N THR A 90 11.38 9.49 -11.79
CA THR A 90 12.22 8.89 -10.76
C THR A 90 13.08 9.99 -10.12
N ILE A 91 13.25 9.97 -8.81
CA ILE A 91 14.14 10.89 -8.10
C ILE A 91 15.06 10.13 -7.14
N GLU A 92 16.34 10.42 -7.21
CA GLU A 92 17.39 9.85 -6.37
C GLU A 92 17.93 10.93 -5.44
N ASN A 93 17.92 10.67 -4.13
CA ASN A 93 18.50 11.56 -3.13
C ASN A 93 19.92 11.11 -2.80
N HIS A 94 20.92 11.90 -3.21
CA HIS A 94 22.34 11.63 -2.93
C HIS A 94 22.88 12.51 -1.79
N SER A 95 22.00 12.92 -0.87
CA SER A 95 22.38 13.62 0.35
C SER A 95 22.22 12.73 1.57
N ASN A 96 22.91 13.10 2.64
CA ASN A 96 22.86 12.39 3.92
C ASN A 96 21.64 12.77 4.79
N ALA A 97 20.65 13.47 4.21
CA ALA A 97 19.47 13.92 4.92
C ALA A 97 18.21 13.72 4.07
N SER A 98 17.08 13.55 4.73
CA SER A 98 15.78 13.56 4.05
C SER A 98 15.50 14.93 3.45
N ILE A 99 15.11 14.94 2.18
CA ILE A 99 14.75 16.16 1.45
C ILE A 99 13.25 16.13 1.13
N MET A 100 12.59 17.26 1.29
CA MET A 100 11.16 17.41 1.05
C MET A 100 10.93 17.96 -0.35
N LEU A 101 10.21 17.21 -1.17
CA LEU A 101 9.87 17.59 -2.53
C LEU A 101 8.47 18.20 -2.60
N GLY A 102 8.36 19.39 -3.18
CA GLY A 102 7.10 19.94 -3.68
C GLY A 102 7.17 20.09 -5.19
N ILE A 103 6.07 19.81 -5.89
CA ILE A 103 5.92 20.10 -7.32
C ILE A 103 4.95 21.26 -7.48
N GLY A 104 5.34 22.28 -8.24
CA GLY A 104 4.46 23.36 -8.68
C GLY A 104 4.13 23.21 -10.16
N ILE A 105 2.85 23.28 -10.52
CA ILE A 105 2.38 23.41 -11.90
C ILE A 105 1.72 24.78 -12.03
N LYS A 106 2.12 25.53 -13.06
CA LYS A 106 1.59 26.85 -13.37
C LYS A 106 0.67 26.75 -14.57
N THR A 107 -0.56 27.27 -14.48
CA THR A 107 -1.56 27.13 -15.55
C THR A 107 -2.28 28.44 -15.87
N GLY A 108 -2.85 28.50 -17.08
CA GLY A 108 -3.75 29.57 -17.52
C GLY A 108 -3.09 30.93 -17.74
N ALA A 109 -3.91 31.89 -18.18
CA ALA A 109 -3.46 33.26 -18.49
C ALA A 109 -2.98 34.03 -17.24
N ASP A 110 -3.53 33.70 -16.08
CA ASP A 110 -3.20 34.33 -14.79
C ASP A 110 -2.02 33.64 -14.09
N PHE A 111 -1.42 32.61 -14.71
CA PHE A 111 -0.29 31.87 -14.17
C PHE A 111 -0.57 31.33 -12.76
N VAL A 112 -1.74 30.70 -12.59
CA VAL A 112 -2.19 30.15 -11.32
C VAL A 112 -1.28 28.98 -10.92
N TRP A 113 -0.84 28.97 -9.66
CA TRP A 113 -0.05 27.88 -9.11
C TRP A 113 -0.92 26.79 -8.51
N HIS A 114 -0.56 25.55 -8.82
CA HIS A 114 -1.05 24.32 -8.24
C HIS A 114 0.14 23.58 -7.67
N GLU A 115 0.18 23.39 -6.36
CA GLU A 115 1.30 22.71 -5.70
C GLU A 115 0.86 21.34 -5.18
N SER A 116 1.73 20.35 -5.27
CA SER A 116 1.49 19.00 -4.77
C SER A 116 1.48 18.98 -3.23
N GLU A 117 1.12 17.82 -2.66
CA GLU A 117 1.59 17.51 -1.30
C GLU A 117 3.11 17.44 -1.26
N THR A 118 3.67 17.70 -0.08
CA THR A 118 5.09 17.53 0.18
C THR A 118 5.41 16.04 0.27
N ILE A 119 6.37 15.59 -0.53
CA ILE A 119 6.83 14.20 -0.58
C ILE A 119 8.17 14.11 0.14
N ASN A 120 8.30 13.19 1.09
CA ASN A 120 9.58 12.90 1.71
C ASN A 120 10.47 12.10 0.74
N LEU A 121 11.70 12.54 0.54
CA LEU A 121 12.75 11.83 -0.17
C LEU A 121 13.83 11.45 0.84
N PRO A 122 13.81 10.22 1.38
CA PRO A 122 14.79 9.84 2.38
C PRO A 122 16.23 9.89 1.86
N ALA A 123 17.18 10.08 2.78
CA ALA A 123 18.62 10.10 2.47
C ALA A 123 19.04 8.81 1.74
N ASP A 124 19.87 8.94 0.72
CA ASP A 124 20.45 7.83 -0.05
C ASP A 124 19.40 6.82 -0.61
N ARG A 125 18.19 7.29 -0.92
CA ARG A 125 17.11 6.49 -1.51
C ARG A 125 16.68 6.97 -2.89
N THR A 126 16.10 6.04 -3.66
CA THR A 126 15.45 6.29 -4.94
C THR A 126 13.94 6.16 -4.78
N ARG A 127 13.18 7.07 -5.39
CA ARG A 127 11.73 7.00 -5.45
C ARG A 127 11.22 7.15 -6.87
N GLU A 128 10.27 6.29 -7.24
CA GLU A 128 9.40 6.49 -8.39
C GLU A 128 8.18 7.28 -7.93
N ILE A 129 7.87 8.37 -8.63
CA ILE A 129 6.80 9.29 -8.29
C ILE A 129 5.83 9.38 -9.45
N SER A 130 4.54 9.27 -9.13
CA SER A 130 3.43 9.47 -10.05
C SER A 130 2.42 10.41 -9.39
N LEU A 131 2.25 11.61 -9.97
CA LEU A 131 1.31 12.62 -9.48
C LEU A 131 0.12 12.71 -10.41
N SER A 132 -1.07 12.40 -9.89
CA SER A 132 -2.31 12.55 -10.63
C SER A 132 -2.56 14.01 -10.99
N LEU A 133 -2.88 14.26 -12.25
CA LEU A 133 -3.30 15.58 -12.76
C LEU A 133 -4.82 15.78 -12.68
N LYS A 134 -5.57 14.73 -12.31
CA LYS A 134 -7.05 14.70 -12.35
C LYS A 134 -7.73 14.68 -10.99
N GLU A 135 -7.00 14.29 -9.96
CA GLU A 135 -7.55 14.14 -8.62
C GLU A 135 -7.39 15.43 -7.81
N PRO A 136 -8.29 15.70 -6.84
CA PRO A 136 -8.26 16.90 -6.02
C PRO A 136 -7.18 16.84 -4.93
N LEU A 137 -5.93 16.60 -5.32
CA LEU A 137 -4.77 16.41 -4.42
C LEU A 137 -3.86 17.65 -4.36
N TRP A 138 -4.19 18.68 -5.15
CA TRP A 138 -3.36 19.87 -5.30
C TRP A 138 -3.84 20.97 -4.35
N LYS A 139 -2.94 21.92 -4.07
CA LYS A 139 -3.27 23.14 -3.34
C LYS A 139 -3.10 24.36 -4.24
N THR A 140 -4.00 25.32 -4.07
CA THR A 140 -4.00 26.59 -4.80
C THR A 140 -4.59 27.68 -3.91
N GLU A 141 -4.51 28.94 -4.31
CA GLU A 141 -5.10 30.05 -3.56
C GLU A 141 -6.59 29.83 -3.30
N ALA A 142 -7.32 29.32 -4.29
CA ALA A 142 -8.76 29.06 -4.18
C ALA A 142 -9.11 27.96 -3.15
N SER A 143 -8.20 27.02 -2.85
CA SER A 143 -8.39 26.04 -1.79
C SER A 143 -7.85 26.49 -0.44
N ASN A 144 -7.48 27.77 -0.30
CA ASN A 144 -6.74 28.29 0.85
C ASN A 144 -5.47 27.47 1.14
N TRP A 145 -4.79 27.03 0.07
CA TRP A 145 -3.57 26.21 0.14
C TRP A 145 -3.76 24.85 0.83
N ALA A 146 -4.97 24.29 0.80
CA ALA A 146 -5.24 22.91 1.20
C ALA A 146 -5.22 21.94 0.00
N ASN A 147 -4.75 20.71 0.23
CA ASN A 147 -4.66 19.62 -0.75
C ASN A 147 -6.03 18.99 -1.04
N ILE A 148 -6.93 19.80 -1.59
CA ILE A 148 -8.32 19.45 -1.92
C ILE A 148 -8.76 20.02 -3.28
N ALA A 149 -7.81 20.56 -4.06
CA ALA A 149 -8.08 21.23 -5.33
C ALA A 149 -7.68 20.36 -6.52
N ASN A 150 -8.44 20.47 -7.61
CA ASN A 150 -7.99 20.04 -8.92
C ASN A 150 -7.00 21.07 -9.51
N ILE A 151 -6.27 20.65 -10.54
CA ILE A 151 -5.54 21.58 -11.40
C ILE A 151 -6.54 22.23 -12.36
N ASN A 152 -6.63 23.56 -12.35
CA ASN A 152 -7.45 24.30 -13.30
C ASN A 152 -6.63 24.65 -14.54
N ASP A 153 -7.30 24.88 -15.67
CA ASP A 153 -6.66 25.29 -16.94
C ASP A 153 -5.51 24.36 -17.38
N LEU A 154 -5.70 23.06 -17.18
CA LEU A 154 -4.72 22.03 -17.56
C LEU A 154 -4.53 21.93 -19.08
N ASP A 155 -5.38 22.59 -19.87
CA ASP A 155 -5.24 22.80 -21.31
C ASP A 155 -4.23 23.92 -21.65
N ASP A 156 -3.76 24.66 -20.66
CA ASP A 156 -2.79 25.75 -20.82
C ASP A 156 -1.72 25.73 -19.71
N VAL A 157 -0.93 24.65 -19.66
CA VAL A 157 0.19 24.52 -18.73
C VAL A 157 1.32 25.46 -19.16
N LYS A 158 1.72 26.34 -18.24
CA LYS A 158 2.72 27.38 -18.45
C LYS A 158 4.11 26.97 -17.99
N GLY A 159 4.23 26.09 -17.00
CA GLY A 159 5.52 25.62 -16.50
C GLY A 159 5.41 24.70 -15.30
N VAL A 160 6.51 24.03 -14.98
CA VAL A 160 6.64 23.12 -13.85
C VAL A 160 7.89 23.45 -13.04
N ASP A 161 7.73 23.42 -11.72
CA ASP A 161 8.79 23.64 -10.74
C ASP A 161 8.93 22.41 -9.85
N PHE A 162 10.17 22.00 -9.58
CA PHE A 162 10.45 21.13 -8.44
C PHE A 162 11.12 21.98 -7.37
N LYS A 163 10.59 21.87 -6.17
CA LYS A 163 11.06 22.56 -4.98
C LYS A 163 11.61 21.53 -4.00
N PHE A 164 12.87 21.67 -3.63
CA PHE A 164 13.57 20.85 -2.65
C PHE A 164 13.76 21.64 -1.36
N MET A 165 13.18 21.15 -0.29
CA MET A 165 13.15 21.81 1.01
C MET A 165 13.78 20.92 2.08
N SER A 166 14.25 21.57 3.14
CA SER A 166 14.50 20.89 4.40
C SER A 166 13.85 21.64 5.55
N PHE A 167 13.30 20.87 6.49
CA PHE A 167 12.86 21.37 7.79
C PHE A 167 13.91 21.13 8.88
N ASP A 168 15.04 20.53 8.53
CA ASP A 168 16.15 20.32 9.45
C ASP A 168 16.88 21.66 9.70
N SER A 169 17.03 21.99 10.97
CA SER A 169 17.84 23.10 11.46
C SER A 169 19.30 23.07 10.98
N THR A 170 19.84 21.90 10.65
CA THR A 170 21.22 21.74 10.14
C THR A 170 21.41 22.26 8.73
N LYS A 171 20.32 22.44 7.97
CA LYS A 171 20.31 22.87 6.56
C LYS A 171 21.22 22.00 5.69
N PRO A 172 20.73 20.85 5.20
CA PRO A 172 21.56 19.90 4.48
C PRO A 172 22.06 20.44 3.13
N SER A 173 23.12 19.80 2.63
CA SER A 173 23.70 20.03 1.31
C SER A 173 23.85 18.68 0.61
N GLY A 174 23.79 18.66 -0.72
CA GLY A 174 23.88 17.43 -1.49
C GLY A 174 23.39 17.60 -2.92
N SER A 175 22.85 16.53 -3.50
CA SER A 175 22.23 16.60 -4.82
C SER A 175 21.03 15.66 -4.94
N LEU A 176 20.06 16.05 -5.77
CA LEU A 176 18.99 15.17 -6.23
C LEU A 176 19.13 14.95 -7.73
N THR A 177 18.95 13.71 -8.18
CA THR A 177 18.91 13.36 -9.61
C THR A 177 17.49 12.98 -9.99
N ILE A 178 16.92 13.67 -10.99
CA ILE A 178 15.61 13.35 -11.57
C ILE A 178 15.83 12.67 -12.91
N SER A 179 15.10 11.58 -13.16
CA SER A 179 15.13 10.85 -14.42
C SER A 179 13.73 10.35 -14.79
N ASN A 180 13.59 9.77 -15.99
CA ASN A 180 12.34 9.15 -16.44
C ASN A 180 11.11 10.08 -16.41
N PHE A 181 11.30 11.40 -16.53
CA PHE A 181 10.18 12.34 -16.57
C PHE A 181 9.29 12.06 -17.78
N SER A 182 7.99 11.88 -17.53
CA SER A 182 7.00 11.64 -18.57
C SER A 182 5.61 12.11 -18.18
N LEU A 183 4.80 12.40 -19.19
CA LEU A 183 3.36 12.60 -19.08
C LEU A 183 2.67 11.41 -19.75
N GLY A 184 1.67 10.84 -19.10
CA GLY A 184 0.99 9.68 -19.64
C GLY A 184 0.05 9.05 -18.63
N ASP A 185 -0.09 7.74 -18.75
CA ASP A 185 -0.68 6.91 -17.71
C ASP A 185 0.23 6.94 -16.47
N SER A 186 -0.31 6.69 -15.30
CA SER A 186 0.49 6.55 -14.08
C SER A 186 1.49 5.41 -14.22
N SER A 187 2.80 5.73 -14.22
CA SER A 187 3.86 4.81 -14.68
C SER A 187 4.37 3.83 -13.63
N SER A 188 3.70 3.69 -12.49
CA SER A 188 4.01 2.70 -11.46
C SER A 188 3.09 1.47 -11.60
N GLY A 189 3.09 0.78 -12.74
CA GLY A 189 2.33 -0.48 -12.93
C GLY A 189 0.89 -0.46 -12.41
N GLY A 190 0.25 0.71 -12.41
CA GLY A 190 -0.86 0.98 -11.53
C GLY A 190 -1.74 2.03 -12.15
N SER A 191 -2.98 1.65 -12.41
CA SER A 191 -4.04 2.52 -11.90
C SER A 191 -3.76 2.73 -10.41
N ASN A 192 -3.11 3.83 -10.02
CA ASN A 192 -2.95 4.23 -8.62
C ASN A 192 -4.29 4.54 -7.94
N LYS A 193 -5.40 4.34 -8.65
CA LYS A 193 -6.69 4.17 -8.03
C LYS A 193 -6.72 2.79 -7.38
N HIS A 194 -6.48 2.78 -6.07
CA HIS A 194 -6.87 1.64 -5.26
C HIS A 194 -8.28 1.20 -5.69
N ASN A 195 -8.39 -0.04 -6.14
CA ASN A 195 -9.66 -0.63 -6.49
C ASN A 195 -10.11 -1.47 -5.28
N PRO A 196 -11.17 -1.08 -4.56
CA PRO A 196 -11.67 -1.82 -3.40
C PRO A 196 -12.35 -3.14 -3.78
N SER A 197 -12.57 -3.39 -5.07
CA SER A 197 -13.14 -4.63 -5.61
C SER A 197 -12.41 -4.99 -6.90
N PRO A 198 -11.11 -5.35 -6.81
CA PRO A 198 -10.37 -5.80 -7.97
C PRO A 198 -10.99 -7.10 -8.51
N PRO A 199 -10.92 -7.35 -9.82
CA PRO A 199 -11.27 -8.67 -10.33
C PRO A 199 -10.36 -9.73 -9.69
N PRO A 200 -10.80 -11.00 -9.62
CA PRO A 200 -9.94 -12.10 -9.22
C PRO A 200 -8.64 -12.13 -10.05
N ILE A 201 -7.58 -12.63 -9.43
CA ILE A 201 -6.31 -12.93 -10.11
C ILE A 201 -6.21 -14.44 -10.33
N LYS A 202 -5.21 -14.87 -11.10
CA LYS A 202 -4.89 -16.28 -11.23
C LYS A 202 -4.55 -16.89 -9.87
N ALA A 203 -5.20 -17.99 -9.51
CA ALA A 203 -4.90 -18.78 -8.33
C ALA A 203 -3.41 -19.16 -8.27
N THR A 204 -2.77 -18.86 -7.15
CA THR A 204 -1.34 -19.13 -6.92
C THR A 204 -1.10 -20.27 -5.94
N GLY A 205 -2.15 -20.72 -5.24
CA GLY A 205 -2.04 -21.73 -4.17
C GLY A 205 -1.57 -21.16 -2.83
N GLN A 206 -1.44 -19.83 -2.69
CA GLN A 206 -1.06 -19.15 -1.45
C GLN A 206 -1.59 -17.71 -1.42
N PHE A 207 -1.57 -17.06 -0.25
CA PHE A 207 -1.82 -15.62 -0.20
C PHE A 207 -0.80 -14.84 -1.04
N GLN A 208 -1.27 -13.81 -1.73
CA GLN A 208 -0.45 -12.93 -2.55
C GLN A 208 -0.90 -11.47 -2.45
N VAL A 209 0.06 -10.57 -2.27
CA VAL A 209 -0.15 -9.12 -2.42
C VAL A 209 0.00 -8.73 -3.89
N VAL A 210 -1.01 -8.04 -4.43
CA VAL A 210 -0.95 -7.43 -5.77
C VAL A 210 -1.51 -6.02 -5.70
N GLY A 211 -0.63 -5.02 -5.89
CA GLY A 211 -0.95 -3.64 -5.60
C GLY A 211 -1.40 -3.47 -4.15
N SER A 212 -2.45 -2.66 -3.93
CA SER A 212 -2.99 -2.41 -2.59
C SER A 212 -3.97 -3.46 -2.05
N ASN A 213 -4.01 -4.64 -2.67
CA ASN A 213 -4.96 -5.70 -2.32
C ASN A 213 -4.24 -7.01 -1.94
N LEU A 214 -4.86 -7.77 -1.04
CA LEU A 214 -4.45 -9.10 -0.62
C LEU A 214 -5.38 -10.13 -1.27
N PHE A 215 -4.82 -11.11 -1.98
CA PHE A 215 -5.57 -12.18 -2.61
C PHE A 215 -5.32 -13.50 -1.89
N ASP A 216 -6.37 -14.30 -1.70
CA ASP A 216 -6.25 -15.67 -1.19
C ASP A 216 -5.67 -16.63 -2.22
N ALA A 217 -5.42 -17.88 -1.82
CA ALA A 217 -4.80 -18.90 -2.67
C ALA A 217 -5.59 -19.22 -3.95
N ASN A 218 -6.90 -18.96 -3.97
CA ASN A 218 -7.76 -19.13 -5.14
C ASN A 218 -7.80 -17.87 -6.02
N GLY A 219 -7.07 -16.81 -5.65
CA GLY A 219 -7.00 -15.56 -6.40
C GLY A 219 -8.15 -14.59 -6.12
N ASN A 220 -8.91 -14.78 -5.03
CA ASN A 220 -9.98 -13.87 -4.65
C ASN A 220 -9.48 -12.78 -3.70
N ASN A 221 -9.97 -11.54 -3.84
CA ASN A 221 -9.61 -10.46 -2.92
C ASN A 221 -10.10 -10.80 -1.50
N PHE A 222 -9.17 -10.94 -0.57
CA PHE A 222 -9.42 -11.30 0.82
C PHE A 222 -9.28 -10.08 1.72
N ILE A 223 -10.42 -9.68 2.30
CA ILE A 223 -10.49 -8.53 3.21
C ILE A 223 -10.63 -9.05 4.64
N MET A 224 -9.60 -8.86 5.45
CA MET A 224 -9.62 -9.27 6.86
C MET A 224 -10.72 -8.51 7.63
N LYS A 225 -11.56 -9.25 8.34
CA LYS A 225 -12.56 -8.76 9.29
C LYS A 225 -12.51 -9.68 10.50
N GLY A 226 -11.79 -9.25 11.53
CA GLY A 226 -11.43 -10.14 12.62
C GLY A 226 -11.10 -9.43 13.93
N VAL A 227 -10.48 -10.18 14.83
CA VAL A 227 -10.12 -9.70 16.17
C VAL A 227 -8.73 -10.20 16.56
N ASN A 228 -8.12 -9.53 17.53
CA ASN A 228 -6.90 -9.98 18.19
C ASN A 228 -7.25 -10.95 19.33
N TYR A 229 -6.54 -12.07 19.42
CA TYR A 229 -6.61 -13.06 20.49
C TYR A 229 -5.29 -13.11 21.26
N PRO A 230 -5.27 -12.66 22.54
CA PRO A 230 -4.06 -12.60 23.37
C PRO A 230 -3.61 -13.98 23.89
N HIS A 231 -3.36 -14.94 22.99
CA HIS A 231 -3.06 -16.34 23.32
C HIS A 231 -1.92 -16.48 24.31
N THR A 232 -0.80 -15.79 24.10
CA THR A 232 0.43 -16.04 24.88
C THR A 232 0.25 -15.82 26.39
N TRP A 233 -0.67 -14.94 26.78
CA TRP A 233 -1.02 -14.67 28.19
C TRP A 233 -2.14 -15.57 28.72
N PHE A 234 -2.89 -16.24 27.83
CA PHE A 234 -4.06 -17.07 28.15
C PHE A 234 -4.05 -18.41 27.40
N LYS A 235 -2.90 -19.10 27.44
CA LYS A 235 -2.59 -20.29 26.62
C LYS A 235 -3.53 -21.49 26.78
N ASN A 236 -4.48 -21.47 27.71
CA ASN A 236 -5.44 -22.56 27.94
C ASN A 236 -6.84 -22.28 27.36
N GLU A 237 -7.07 -21.07 26.82
CA GLU A 237 -8.40 -20.62 26.43
C GLU A 237 -8.70 -20.84 24.94
N TYR A 238 -7.71 -21.24 24.13
CA TYR A 238 -7.81 -21.29 22.67
C TYR A 238 -8.93 -22.22 22.16
N ASN A 239 -9.20 -23.33 22.86
CA ASN A 239 -10.26 -24.29 22.52
C ASN A 239 -11.67 -23.70 22.68
N VAL A 240 -11.80 -22.61 23.42
CA VAL A 240 -13.06 -21.90 23.65
C VAL A 240 -13.08 -20.61 22.84
N ALA A 241 -11.99 -19.85 22.86
CA ALA A 241 -11.89 -18.53 22.24
C ALA A 241 -11.93 -18.60 20.71
N ILE A 242 -11.13 -19.45 20.07
CA ILE A 242 -11.05 -19.50 18.59
C ILE A 242 -12.41 -19.87 17.96
N PRO A 243 -13.10 -20.95 18.41
CA PRO A 243 -14.43 -21.24 17.90
C PRO A 243 -15.45 -20.12 18.18
N ALA A 244 -15.38 -19.46 19.33
CA ALA A 244 -16.29 -18.36 19.66
C ALA A 244 -16.06 -17.11 18.79
N ILE A 245 -14.79 -16.82 18.45
CA ILE A 245 -14.42 -15.76 17.51
C ILE A 245 -14.98 -16.05 16.12
N ALA A 246 -14.88 -17.30 15.65
CA ALA A 246 -15.51 -17.73 14.39
C ALA A 246 -17.05 -17.63 14.45
N GLU A 247 -17.68 -18.06 15.54
CA GLU A 247 -19.14 -17.96 15.75
C GLU A 247 -19.61 -16.49 15.77
N ALA A 248 -18.76 -15.56 16.22
CA ALA A 248 -19.02 -14.12 16.15
C ALA A 248 -18.98 -13.57 14.70
N GLY A 249 -18.52 -14.35 13.73
CA GLY A 249 -18.53 -14.02 12.31
C GLY A 249 -17.19 -13.54 11.76
N ALA A 250 -16.09 -13.65 12.51
CA ALA A 250 -14.77 -13.31 12.00
C ALA A 250 -14.35 -14.23 10.84
N ASN A 251 -13.58 -13.69 9.89
CA ASN A 251 -12.90 -14.49 8.85
C ASN A 251 -11.38 -14.62 9.08
N ALA A 252 -10.86 -13.89 10.08
CA ALA A 252 -9.46 -13.80 10.41
C ALA A 252 -9.30 -13.63 11.93
N VAL A 253 -8.20 -14.13 12.48
CA VAL A 253 -7.82 -13.92 13.88
C VAL A 253 -6.33 -13.63 13.95
N ARG A 254 -5.96 -12.54 14.64
CA ARG A 254 -4.56 -12.22 14.93
C ARG A 254 -4.18 -12.78 16.29
N ILE A 255 -3.20 -13.67 16.33
CA ILE A 255 -2.88 -14.47 17.51
C ILE A 255 -1.55 -14.02 18.08
N VAL A 256 -1.62 -13.49 19.30
CA VAL A 256 -0.47 -13.02 20.07
C VAL A 256 0.38 -14.21 20.51
N LEU A 257 1.59 -14.35 19.99
CA LEU A 257 2.58 -15.34 20.41
C LEU A 257 3.71 -14.67 21.18
N SER A 258 4.45 -15.47 21.95
CA SER A 258 5.74 -15.05 22.49
C SER A 258 6.89 -15.90 21.96
N ASN A 259 8.01 -15.26 21.64
CA ASN A 259 9.28 -15.95 21.36
C ASN A 259 10.08 -16.27 22.65
N GLY A 260 9.64 -15.75 23.80
CA GLY A 260 10.25 -15.94 25.12
C GLY A 260 11.41 -14.99 25.44
N THR A 261 11.55 -13.87 24.72
CA THR A 261 12.62 -12.89 24.99
C THR A 261 12.16 -11.72 25.85
N LYS A 262 10.85 -11.47 25.98
CA LYS A 262 10.31 -10.41 26.83
C LYS A 262 9.86 -10.94 28.19
N ASP A 263 10.50 -10.41 29.23
CA ASP A 263 10.15 -10.60 30.65
C ASP A 263 9.76 -12.06 31.00
N ASP A 264 8.63 -12.24 31.70
CA ASP A 264 8.07 -13.50 32.16
C ASP A 264 7.16 -14.19 31.12
N TRP A 265 7.18 -13.73 29.85
CA TRP A 265 6.35 -14.32 28.81
C TRP A 265 6.91 -15.67 28.38
N GLN A 266 6.05 -16.68 28.40
CA GLN A 266 6.45 -18.03 28.06
C GLN A 266 6.44 -18.22 26.54
N LYS A 267 7.59 -18.62 25.98
CA LYS A 267 7.72 -18.99 24.57
C LYS A 267 6.62 -19.95 24.14
N ASP A 268 5.94 -19.64 23.05
CA ASP A 268 5.04 -20.57 22.38
C ASP A 268 5.85 -21.62 21.61
N SER A 269 5.56 -22.91 21.83
CA SER A 269 6.26 -23.98 21.12
C SER A 269 5.69 -24.18 19.71
N ALA A 270 6.46 -24.80 18.82
CA ALA A 270 5.96 -25.21 17.50
C ALA A 270 4.66 -26.05 17.58
N SER A 271 4.55 -26.94 18.57
CA SER A 271 3.34 -27.74 18.78
C SER A 271 2.13 -26.90 19.22
N SER A 272 2.35 -25.85 20.02
CA SER A 272 1.31 -24.89 20.40
C SER A 272 0.82 -24.14 19.16
N VAL A 273 1.75 -23.65 18.34
CA VAL A 273 1.44 -22.95 17.09
C VAL A 273 0.68 -23.85 16.10
N GLN A 274 1.10 -25.10 15.90
CA GLN A 274 0.37 -26.06 15.06
C GLN A 274 -1.07 -26.23 15.54
N THR A 275 -1.28 -26.36 16.86
CA THR A 275 -2.62 -26.52 17.44
C THR A 275 -3.52 -25.30 17.16
N LEU A 276 -2.94 -24.10 17.23
CA LEU A 276 -3.65 -22.86 16.94
C LEU A 276 -4.03 -22.77 15.45
N ILE A 277 -3.11 -23.11 14.55
CA ILE A 277 -3.37 -23.15 13.10
C ILE A 277 -4.47 -24.16 12.79
N ASP A 278 -4.38 -25.38 13.31
CA ASP A 278 -5.38 -26.43 13.07
C ASP A 278 -6.77 -26.01 13.54
N LEU A 279 -6.86 -25.32 14.68
CA LEU A 279 -8.13 -24.78 15.19
C LEU A 279 -8.67 -23.65 14.32
N CYS A 280 -7.81 -22.77 13.81
CA CYS A 280 -8.24 -21.72 12.88
C CYS A 280 -8.80 -22.33 11.60
N GLU A 281 -8.09 -23.29 11.00
CA GLU A 281 -8.53 -23.99 9.78
C GLU A 281 -9.86 -24.73 9.99
N GLN A 282 -10.00 -25.46 11.11
CA GLN A 282 -11.26 -26.14 11.48
C GLN A 282 -12.44 -25.17 11.63
N ASN A 283 -12.18 -23.93 12.03
CA ASN A 283 -13.17 -22.88 12.22
C ASN A 283 -13.21 -21.88 11.06
N LYS A 284 -12.55 -22.17 9.94
CA LYS A 284 -12.53 -21.34 8.72
C LYS A 284 -12.01 -19.91 8.94
N LEU A 285 -11.04 -19.76 9.83
CA LEU A 285 -10.35 -18.51 10.13
C LEU A 285 -8.95 -18.51 9.49
N VAL A 286 -8.60 -17.39 8.86
CA VAL A 286 -7.20 -17.12 8.50
C VAL A 286 -6.44 -16.73 9.76
N ALA A 287 -5.28 -17.35 10.00
CA ALA A 287 -4.45 -17.06 11.16
C ALA A 287 -3.38 -16.02 10.82
N ILE A 288 -3.43 -14.86 11.48
CA ILE A 288 -2.37 -13.87 11.44
C ILE A 288 -1.53 -14.09 12.70
N LEU A 289 -0.36 -14.70 12.55
CA LEU A 289 0.50 -15.02 13.69
C LEU A 289 1.48 -13.88 13.91
N GLU A 290 1.61 -13.40 15.15
CA GLU A 290 2.50 -12.29 15.51
C GLU A 290 3.34 -12.63 16.74
N VAL A 291 4.60 -12.18 16.78
CA VAL A 291 5.47 -12.24 17.97
C VAL A 291 5.42 -10.91 18.71
N HIS A 292 5.05 -10.93 19.98
CA HIS A 292 4.75 -9.69 20.71
C HIS A 292 5.95 -9.11 21.49
N ASP A 293 7.04 -9.88 21.63
CA ASP A 293 8.15 -9.58 22.54
C ASP A 293 8.98 -8.33 22.18
N ALA A 294 8.94 -7.87 20.92
CA ALA A 294 9.65 -6.66 20.49
C ALA A 294 8.82 -5.37 20.62
N LEU A 295 7.69 -5.42 21.35
CA LEU A 295 6.80 -4.28 21.59
C LEU A 295 7.57 -3.03 22.05
N GLY A 296 7.57 -2.00 21.19
CA GLY A 296 8.07 -0.66 21.47
C GLY A 296 9.58 -0.50 21.59
N VAL A 297 10.37 -1.54 21.26
CA VAL A 297 11.85 -1.47 21.31
C VAL A 297 12.42 -1.03 19.97
N ASP A 298 13.46 -0.19 19.99
CA ASP A 298 14.04 0.41 18.77
C ASP A 298 15.22 -0.42 18.24
N GLU A 299 15.85 -1.21 19.11
CA GLU A 299 16.99 -2.04 18.74
C GLU A 299 16.58 -3.12 17.74
N VAL A 300 17.40 -3.35 16.72
CA VAL A 300 17.16 -4.41 15.72
C VAL A 300 17.27 -5.82 16.30
N GLY A 301 17.94 -6.00 17.44
CA GLY A 301 18.14 -7.31 18.09
C GLY A 301 16.81 -8.04 18.36
N PRO A 302 15.88 -7.45 19.13
CA PRO A 302 14.55 -8.02 19.36
C PRO A 302 13.74 -8.33 18.09
N LEU A 303 13.83 -7.52 17.02
CA LEU A 303 13.23 -7.86 15.73
C LEU A 303 13.85 -9.13 15.14
N MET A 304 15.18 -9.28 15.21
CA MET A 304 15.87 -10.47 14.73
C MET A 304 15.59 -11.70 15.59
N ASP A 305 15.35 -11.54 16.89
CA ASP A 305 14.91 -12.62 17.78
C ASP A 305 13.51 -13.14 17.39
N ALA A 306 12.60 -12.26 16.96
CA ALA A 306 11.32 -12.66 16.37
C ALA A 306 11.51 -13.42 15.04
N VAL A 307 12.42 -12.97 14.17
CA VAL A 307 12.77 -13.70 12.94
C VAL A 307 13.33 -15.09 13.25
N ASP A 308 14.24 -15.20 14.22
CA ASP A 308 14.83 -16.48 14.63
C ASP A 308 13.78 -17.42 15.25
N TYR A 309 12.78 -16.87 15.94
CA TYR A 309 11.63 -17.64 16.39
C TYR A 309 10.87 -18.26 15.24
N TRP A 310 10.49 -17.48 14.22
CA TRP A 310 9.79 -17.99 13.04
C TRP A 310 10.59 -19.11 12.37
N ILE A 311 11.88 -18.90 12.14
CA ILE A 311 12.77 -19.91 11.56
C ILE A 311 12.82 -21.18 12.42
N SER A 312 12.84 -21.04 13.75
CA SER A 312 12.87 -22.18 14.68
C SER A 312 11.61 -23.04 14.65
N ILE A 313 10.48 -22.49 14.18
CA ILE A 313 9.19 -23.20 14.07
C ILE A 313 8.75 -23.39 12.61
N LYS A 314 9.66 -23.21 11.64
CA LYS A 314 9.38 -23.25 10.20
C LYS A 314 8.56 -24.48 9.76
N ASP A 315 8.85 -25.64 10.34
CA ASP A 315 8.23 -26.91 9.95
C ASP A 315 6.72 -26.98 10.18
N VAL A 316 6.15 -26.12 11.06
CA VAL A 316 4.69 -26.04 11.27
C VAL A 316 4.03 -24.93 10.44
N LEU A 317 4.83 -24.13 9.73
CA LEU A 317 4.37 -22.99 8.94
C LEU A 317 4.44 -23.24 7.44
N VAL A 318 5.51 -23.87 6.95
CA VAL A 318 5.64 -24.20 5.52
C VAL A 318 4.54 -25.17 5.11
N GLY A 319 3.87 -24.86 3.99
CA GLY A 319 2.66 -25.57 3.54
C GLY A 319 1.35 -25.00 4.09
N LYS A 320 1.41 -23.89 4.83
CA LYS A 320 0.24 -23.15 5.36
C LYS A 320 0.11 -21.75 4.76
N GLU A 321 0.74 -21.50 3.61
CA GLU A 321 0.77 -20.19 2.95
C GLU A 321 -0.60 -19.71 2.44
N ASP A 322 -1.60 -20.61 2.39
CA ASP A 322 -2.99 -20.38 2.01
C ASP A 322 -3.92 -20.09 3.21
N THR A 323 -3.47 -20.33 4.44
CA THR A 323 -4.25 -20.15 5.68
C THR A 323 -3.56 -19.31 6.76
N VAL A 324 -2.25 -19.05 6.62
CA VAL A 324 -1.43 -18.32 7.59
C VAL A 324 -0.74 -17.11 6.96
N ILE A 325 -0.78 -15.98 7.67
CA ILE A 325 0.00 -14.77 7.39
C ILE A 325 0.94 -14.53 8.57
N ILE A 326 2.20 -14.21 8.28
CA ILE A 326 3.23 -13.97 9.29
C ILE A 326 3.34 -12.46 9.50
N ASN A 327 2.85 -11.96 10.63
CA ASN A 327 3.15 -10.62 11.09
C ASN A 327 4.44 -10.67 11.91
N ILE A 328 5.56 -10.16 11.36
CA ILE A 328 6.91 -10.49 11.85
C ILE A 328 7.04 -10.28 13.36
N THR A 329 6.58 -9.13 13.85
CA THR A 329 6.55 -8.80 15.27
C THR A 329 5.56 -7.66 15.50
N ASN A 330 4.88 -7.68 16.64
CA ASN A 330 4.03 -6.57 17.06
C ASN A 330 4.86 -5.33 17.36
N GLU A 331 4.50 -4.21 16.72
CA GLU A 331 4.90 -2.85 17.15
C GLU A 331 6.39 -2.65 17.44
N TRP A 332 7.26 -3.33 16.69
CA TRP A 332 8.69 -3.06 16.77
C TRP A 332 8.99 -1.66 16.24
N PHE A 333 9.96 -1.01 16.88
CA PHE A 333 10.37 0.37 16.66
C PHE A 333 9.36 1.39 17.23
N GLY A 334 9.51 1.71 18.52
CA GLY A 334 8.65 2.62 19.27
C GLY A 334 8.89 4.10 18.96
N SER A 335 10.09 4.46 18.50
CA SER A 335 10.39 5.81 18.03
C SER A 335 9.67 6.16 16.73
N TRP A 336 9.36 7.45 16.53
CA TRP A 336 8.73 7.97 15.32
C TRP A 336 9.79 8.27 14.25
N ASN A 337 10.51 7.23 13.82
CA ASN A 337 11.54 7.31 12.79
C ASN A 337 11.33 6.15 11.79
N GLY A 338 11.04 6.49 10.54
CA GLY A 338 10.77 5.51 9.49
C GLY A 338 12.03 4.92 8.84
N ALA A 339 13.17 5.59 8.88
CA ALA A 339 14.38 5.14 8.19
C ALA A 339 14.97 3.90 8.88
N ASP A 340 15.19 3.99 10.19
CA ASP A 340 15.74 2.88 10.98
C ASP A 340 14.76 1.70 11.07
N TRP A 341 13.45 2.00 11.13
CA TRP A 341 12.37 1.02 11.00
C TRP A 341 12.48 0.25 9.67
N ALA A 342 12.65 0.96 8.56
CA ALA A 342 12.76 0.32 7.25
C ALA A 342 14.03 -0.54 7.15
N ASP A 343 15.17 -0.04 7.62
CA ASP A 343 16.44 -0.78 7.59
C ASP A 343 16.39 -2.08 8.41
N GLY A 344 15.67 -2.09 9.53
CA GLY A 344 15.43 -3.32 10.29
C GLY A 344 14.57 -4.32 9.52
N TYR A 345 13.44 -3.88 8.96
CA TYR A 345 12.54 -4.77 8.22
C TYR A 345 13.14 -5.29 6.92
N ILE A 346 13.96 -4.51 6.21
CA ILE A 346 14.72 -4.97 5.04
C ILE A 346 15.60 -6.17 5.41
N GLN A 347 16.27 -6.12 6.57
CA GLN A 347 17.08 -7.23 7.07
C GLN A 347 16.21 -8.43 7.48
N ALA A 348 15.08 -8.18 8.15
CA ALA A 348 14.20 -9.22 8.68
C ALA A 348 13.53 -10.03 7.55
N ILE A 349 12.96 -9.33 6.57
CA ILE A 349 12.33 -9.92 5.38
C ILE A 349 13.37 -10.76 4.63
N LYS A 350 14.56 -10.21 4.37
CA LYS A 350 15.62 -10.95 3.69
C LYS A 350 15.92 -12.27 4.40
N LYS A 351 16.10 -12.23 5.73
CA LYS A 351 16.43 -13.43 6.53
C LYS A 351 15.29 -14.46 6.52
N LEU A 352 14.03 -14.04 6.57
CA LEU A 352 12.87 -14.93 6.43
C LEU A 352 12.81 -15.58 5.04
N ARG A 353 13.00 -14.80 3.97
CA ARG A 353 13.00 -15.32 2.60
C ARG A 353 14.18 -16.26 2.32
N ASP A 354 15.38 -15.93 2.79
CA ASP A 354 16.56 -16.80 2.73
C ASP A 354 16.31 -18.14 3.47
N ALA A 355 15.55 -18.10 4.56
CA ALA A 355 15.12 -19.29 5.29
C ALA A 355 14.01 -20.09 4.58
N GLY A 356 13.46 -19.60 3.45
CA GLY A 356 12.50 -20.30 2.61
C GLY A 356 11.03 -20.06 2.96
N PHE A 357 10.70 -19.01 3.71
CA PHE A 357 9.30 -18.61 3.93
C PHE A 357 8.72 -17.95 2.68
N THR A 358 7.57 -18.43 2.22
CA THR A 358 6.87 -17.88 1.04
C THR A 358 5.51 -17.26 1.38
N HIS A 359 5.08 -17.35 2.64
CA HIS A 359 3.89 -16.68 3.20
C HIS A 359 3.86 -15.19 2.86
N THR A 360 2.65 -14.63 2.79
CA THR A 360 2.51 -13.18 2.91
C THR A 360 3.06 -12.74 4.27
N ILE A 361 3.90 -11.70 4.24
CA ILE A 361 4.48 -11.07 5.42
C ILE A 361 3.69 -9.80 5.73
N MET A 362 3.31 -9.60 7.00
CA MET A 362 2.71 -8.37 7.50
C MET A 362 3.72 -7.61 8.38
N VAL A 363 3.87 -6.31 8.13
CA VAL A 363 4.82 -5.42 8.81
C VAL A 363 4.06 -4.29 9.50
N ASP A 364 4.19 -4.19 10.83
CA ASP A 364 3.57 -3.09 11.59
C ASP A 364 4.34 -1.78 11.36
N SER A 365 3.62 -0.65 11.33
CA SER A 365 4.26 0.66 11.29
C SER A 365 5.09 0.91 12.56
N ALA A 366 6.08 1.79 12.46
CA ALA A 366 6.79 2.31 13.64
C ALA A 366 5.84 3.04 14.60
N GLY A 367 6.39 3.53 15.72
CA GLY A 367 5.68 4.37 16.67
C GLY A 367 4.58 3.61 17.41
N TRP A 368 4.86 2.38 17.83
CA TRP A 368 3.87 1.50 18.46
C TRP A 368 2.67 1.23 17.54
N GLY A 369 2.94 1.06 16.23
CA GLY A 369 1.89 0.92 15.21
C GLY A 369 1.10 2.21 14.92
N GLN A 370 1.39 3.32 15.62
CA GLN A 370 0.65 4.58 15.50
C GLN A 370 1.37 5.66 14.69
N TYR A 371 2.50 5.34 14.04
CA TYR A 371 3.22 6.24 13.12
C TYR A 371 3.20 5.73 11.66
N PRO A 372 2.05 5.80 10.94
CA PRO A 372 1.92 5.38 9.55
C PRO A 372 2.84 6.08 8.57
N ALA A 373 3.39 7.25 8.92
CA ALA A 373 4.36 7.95 8.09
C ALA A 373 5.63 7.12 7.85
N SER A 374 5.98 6.17 8.73
CA SER A 374 7.01 5.17 8.44
C SER A 374 6.70 4.36 7.17
N ILE A 375 5.44 3.93 7.00
CA ILE A 375 4.98 3.24 5.79
C ILE A 375 4.86 4.23 4.62
N HIS A 376 4.30 5.42 4.86
CA HIS A 376 4.15 6.44 3.81
C HIS A 376 5.51 6.77 3.18
N ASP A 377 6.55 6.79 4.01
CA ASP A 377 7.86 7.25 3.60
C ASP A 377 8.84 6.13 3.21
N PHE A 378 8.63 4.91 3.69
CA PHE A 378 9.59 3.82 3.48
C PHE A 378 8.94 2.48 3.16
N GLY A 379 7.60 2.42 3.09
CA GLY A 379 6.87 1.20 2.77
C GLY A 379 7.25 0.62 1.41
N ILE A 380 7.49 1.47 0.40
CA ILE A 380 7.96 1.01 -0.92
C ILE A 380 9.35 0.38 -0.83
N ASP A 381 10.26 0.93 -0.02
CA ASP A 381 11.60 0.36 0.17
C ASP A 381 11.53 -1.02 0.83
N VAL A 382 10.72 -1.13 1.89
CA VAL A 382 10.47 -2.39 2.61
C VAL A 382 9.82 -3.42 1.69
N PHE A 383 8.76 -3.04 0.98
CA PHE A 383 8.09 -3.92 0.00
C PHE A 383 9.06 -4.35 -1.10
N ASN A 384 9.90 -3.43 -1.58
CA ASN A 384 10.82 -3.73 -2.66
C ASN A 384 11.95 -4.67 -2.25
N SER A 385 12.31 -4.68 -0.97
CA SER A 385 13.29 -5.61 -0.41
C SER A 385 12.81 -7.06 -0.37
N ASP A 386 11.50 -7.30 -0.42
CA ASP A 386 10.96 -8.65 -0.55
C ASP A 386 11.14 -9.16 -1.99
N PRO A 387 12.01 -10.15 -2.26
CA PRO A 387 12.14 -10.73 -3.59
C PRO A 387 10.85 -11.38 -4.11
N LEU A 388 9.91 -11.76 -3.22
CA LEU A 388 8.62 -12.32 -3.60
C LEU A 388 7.54 -11.25 -3.84
N LYS A 389 7.81 -9.98 -3.51
CA LYS A 389 6.83 -8.88 -3.56
C LYS A 389 5.51 -9.24 -2.86
N ASN A 390 5.61 -9.96 -1.73
CA ASN A 390 4.49 -10.50 -0.99
C ASN A 390 4.51 -10.02 0.47
N THR A 391 4.63 -8.71 0.63
CA THR A 391 4.60 -7.99 1.91
C THR A 391 3.42 -7.02 1.94
N MET A 392 2.70 -6.99 3.06
CA MET A 392 1.67 -6.01 3.37
C MET A 392 2.01 -5.29 4.68
N PHE A 393 1.32 -4.20 4.96
CA PHE A 393 1.55 -3.36 6.13
C PHE A 393 0.38 -3.39 7.12
N SER A 394 0.67 -3.03 8.37
CA SER A 394 -0.32 -2.88 9.44
C SER A 394 -0.20 -1.51 10.09
N ILE A 395 -1.34 -0.87 10.36
CA ILE A 395 -1.47 0.33 11.19
C ILE A 395 -2.31 -0.02 12.42
N HIS A 396 -1.87 0.40 13.60
CA HIS A 396 -2.63 0.26 14.84
C HIS A 396 -3.31 1.59 15.16
N MET A 397 -4.61 1.65 14.88
CA MET A 397 -5.38 2.89 15.02
C MET A 397 -5.94 3.04 16.43
N TYR A 398 -5.13 3.64 17.30
CA TYR A 398 -5.60 4.22 18.57
C TYR A 398 -5.67 5.75 18.45
N GLU A 399 -5.38 6.50 19.51
CA GLU A 399 -5.67 7.94 19.55
C GLU A 399 -4.80 8.77 18.58
N TYR A 400 -3.58 8.32 18.27
CA TYR A 400 -2.66 9.08 17.44
C TYR A 400 -2.85 8.82 15.94
N ALA A 401 -3.20 7.60 15.57
CA ALA A 401 -3.44 7.21 14.17
C ALA A 401 -4.93 7.17 13.78
N GLY A 402 -5.84 7.07 14.74
CA GLY A 402 -7.28 6.86 14.55
C GLY A 402 -8.18 7.88 15.24
N GLY A 403 -7.65 8.99 15.75
CA GLY A 403 -8.41 9.92 16.60
C GLY A 403 -9.55 10.71 15.91
N ASN A 404 -9.62 10.75 14.58
CA ASN A 404 -10.75 11.31 13.82
C ASN A 404 -10.71 10.90 12.35
N ALA A 405 -11.85 11.10 11.67
CA ALA A 405 -12.02 10.84 10.25
C ALA A 405 -10.91 11.38 9.32
N ALA A 406 -10.43 12.61 9.53
CA ALA A 406 -9.40 13.20 8.66
C ALA A 406 -8.06 12.47 8.81
N GLN A 407 -7.67 12.11 10.04
CA GLN A 407 -6.46 11.33 10.30
C GLN A 407 -6.57 9.92 9.73
N ILE A 408 -7.69 9.22 9.99
CA ILE A 408 -7.94 7.86 9.48
C ILE A 408 -7.84 7.84 7.95
N LYS A 409 -8.55 8.76 7.30
CA LYS A 409 -8.56 8.88 5.85
C LYS A 409 -7.15 9.07 5.29
N ASN A 410 -6.43 10.06 5.82
CA ASN A 410 -5.07 10.38 5.38
C ASN A 410 -4.12 9.18 5.58
N ASN A 411 -4.19 8.52 6.74
CA ASN A 411 -3.31 7.42 7.09
C ASN A 411 -3.50 6.20 6.17
N ILE A 412 -4.74 5.86 5.80
CA ILE A 412 -5.04 4.74 4.88
C ILE A 412 -4.69 5.13 3.44
N ASP A 413 -5.16 6.30 2.98
CA ASP A 413 -5.00 6.74 1.59
C ASP A 413 -3.53 6.83 1.19
N LYS A 414 -2.68 7.37 2.08
CA LYS A 414 -1.25 7.48 1.81
C LYS A 414 -0.53 6.14 1.69
N VAL A 415 -1.10 5.04 2.15
CA VAL A 415 -0.55 3.70 1.92
C VAL A 415 -1.10 3.11 0.62
N ILE A 416 -2.42 3.06 0.47
CA ILE A 416 -3.06 2.38 -0.68
C ILE A 416 -2.80 3.08 -2.01
N ASN A 417 -2.62 4.41 -2.02
CA ASN A 417 -2.31 5.18 -3.23
C ASN A 417 -0.87 4.98 -3.69
N GLN A 418 -0.01 4.35 -2.88
CA GLN A 418 1.31 3.89 -3.29
C GLN A 418 1.27 2.46 -3.88
N GLY A 419 0.08 1.85 -3.97
CA GLY A 419 -0.05 0.45 -4.38
C GLY A 419 0.45 -0.54 -3.32
N LEU A 420 0.44 -0.14 -2.03
CA LEU A 420 0.79 -1.00 -0.90
C LEU A 420 -0.48 -1.52 -0.21
N ALA A 421 -0.51 -2.80 0.10
CA ALA A 421 -1.62 -3.40 0.86
C ALA A 421 -1.48 -3.06 2.35
N VAL A 422 -2.59 -2.71 3.00
CA VAL A 422 -2.63 -2.34 4.42
C VAL A 422 -3.81 -3.00 5.15
N CYS A 423 -3.59 -3.35 6.41
CA CYS A 423 -4.62 -3.75 7.36
C CYS A 423 -4.59 -2.81 8.57
N ILE A 424 -5.74 -2.52 9.16
CA ILE A 424 -5.79 -1.94 10.51
C ILE A 424 -5.64 -3.09 11.51
N GLY A 425 -4.40 -3.48 11.79
CA GLY A 425 -4.07 -4.70 12.55
C GLY A 425 -4.48 -4.65 14.03
N GLU A 426 -4.65 -3.44 14.56
CA GLU A 426 -5.30 -3.17 15.83
C GLU A 426 -6.08 -1.86 15.76
N PHE A 427 -7.18 -1.78 16.51
CA PHE A 427 -7.85 -0.53 16.82
C PHE A 427 -8.77 -0.70 18.04
N GLY A 428 -9.07 0.42 18.70
CA GLY A 428 -10.04 0.52 19.80
C GLY A 428 -11.14 1.53 19.51
N HIS A 429 -11.99 1.80 20.50
CA HIS A 429 -12.98 2.91 20.50
C HIS A 429 -12.50 4.13 21.31
N LYS A 430 -11.42 3.96 22.07
CA LYS A 430 -10.69 4.98 22.81
C LYS A 430 -9.35 4.40 23.24
N HIS A 431 -8.43 5.23 23.69
CA HIS A 431 -7.19 4.76 24.29
C HIS A 431 -6.75 5.65 25.46
N THR A 432 -5.46 5.68 25.78
CA THR A 432 -4.90 6.32 26.98
C THR A 432 -5.19 7.81 27.01
N ASP A 433 -4.98 8.49 25.88
CA ASP A 433 -5.00 9.96 25.82
C ASP A 433 -6.14 10.53 24.99
N GLY A 434 -7.00 9.70 24.39
CA GLY A 434 -8.01 10.20 23.48
C GLY A 434 -9.06 9.22 22.98
N ASP A 435 -10.01 9.80 22.26
CA ASP A 435 -11.04 9.11 21.49
C ASP A 435 -10.42 8.41 20.27
N VAL A 436 -11.09 7.39 19.75
CA VAL A 436 -10.76 6.75 18.48
C VAL A 436 -12.06 6.68 17.69
N ASP A 437 -12.05 7.15 16.45
CA ASP A 437 -13.25 7.23 15.60
C ASP A 437 -13.51 5.88 14.91
N GLU A 438 -13.91 4.89 15.70
CA GLU A 438 -14.09 3.50 15.27
C GLU A 438 -15.20 3.34 14.23
N ASP A 439 -16.26 4.16 14.31
CA ASP A 439 -17.33 4.21 13.32
C ASP A 439 -16.78 4.63 11.95
N TYR A 440 -15.88 5.61 11.90
CA TYR A 440 -15.23 6.00 10.66
C TYR A 440 -14.22 4.96 10.18
N ILE A 441 -13.45 4.31 11.07
CA ILE A 441 -12.57 3.18 10.69
C ILE A 441 -13.40 2.09 10.00
N LEU A 442 -14.50 1.65 10.62
CA LEU A 442 -15.33 0.56 10.11
C LEU A 442 -15.99 0.90 8.76
N SER A 443 -16.53 2.11 8.63
CA SER A 443 -17.18 2.56 7.40
C SER A 443 -16.18 2.82 6.26
N TYR A 444 -15.05 3.47 6.54
CA TYR A 444 -14.08 3.82 5.51
C TYR A 444 -13.27 2.62 5.03
N THR A 445 -12.90 1.70 5.92
CA THR A 445 -12.27 0.44 5.51
C THR A 445 -13.23 -0.46 4.71
N LYS A 446 -14.54 -0.35 4.92
CA LYS A 446 -15.53 -1.03 4.06
C LYS A 446 -15.59 -0.41 2.67
N GLU A 447 -15.58 0.92 2.57
CA GLU A 447 -15.53 1.66 1.30
C GLU A 447 -14.28 1.30 0.49
N LEU A 448 -13.13 1.21 1.16
CA LEU A 448 -11.84 0.93 0.56
C LEU A 448 -11.47 -0.56 0.52
N GLY A 449 -12.35 -1.48 0.91
CA GLY A 449 -11.98 -2.91 0.95
C GLY A 449 -10.70 -3.22 1.75
N VAL A 450 -10.41 -2.43 2.79
CA VAL A 450 -9.23 -2.57 3.65
C VAL A 450 -9.55 -3.49 4.83
N GLY A 451 -8.57 -4.33 5.21
CA GLY A 451 -8.69 -5.25 6.33
C GLY A 451 -8.66 -4.54 7.69
N TRP A 452 -9.30 -5.12 8.71
CA TRP A 452 -9.15 -4.69 10.10
C TRP A 452 -9.27 -5.85 11.10
N LEU A 453 -8.64 -5.66 12.26
CA LEU A 453 -8.58 -6.60 13.36
C LEU A 453 -8.75 -5.85 14.69
N ALA A 454 -9.92 -5.97 15.33
CA ALA A 454 -10.23 -5.22 16.55
C ALA A 454 -9.43 -5.74 17.75
N TRP A 455 -8.92 -4.83 18.60
CA TRP A 455 -8.26 -5.19 19.86
C TRP A 455 -9.26 -5.11 21.03
N SER A 456 -9.40 -6.13 21.86
CA SER A 456 -9.07 -7.55 21.64
C SER A 456 -10.13 -8.45 22.28
N TRP A 457 -10.13 -9.75 21.97
CA TRP A 457 -11.23 -10.65 22.34
C TRP A 457 -11.58 -10.59 23.83
N LYS A 458 -10.58 -10.75 24.70
CA LYS A 458 -10.70 -10.68 26.16
C LYS A 458 -9.31 -10.68 26.80
N GLY A 459 -9.19 -10.13 28.00
CA GLY A 459 -8.05 -10.37 28.89
C GLY A 459 -7.11 -9.18 29.04
N ASN A 460 -7.54 -7.99 28.62
CA ASN A 460 -6.78 -6.78 28.85
C ASN A 460 -6.61 -6.52 30.36
N GLY A 461 -5.45 -5.95 30.73
CA GLY A 461 -5.21 -5.46 32.09
C GLY A 461 -6.26 -4.43 32.51
N SER A 462 -6.43 -4.20 33.81
CA SER A 462 -7.49 -3.34 34.35
C SER A 462 -7.50 -1.92 33.75
N GLN A 463 -6.33 -1.40 33.35
CA GLN A 463 -6.19 -0.11 32.68
C GLN A 463 -6.87 -0.07 31.30
N TRP A 464 -6.86 -1.18 30.57
CA TRP A 464 -7.36 -1.29 29.18
C TRP A 464 -8.54 -2.25 29.05
N ALA A 465 -9.15 -2.69 30.16
CA ALA A 465 -10.27 -3.64 30.16
C ALA A 465 -11.50 -3.15 29.36
N TYR A 466 -11.57 -1.85 29.05
CA TYR A 466 -12.58 -1.31 28.14
C TYR A 466 -12.42 -1.77 26.68
N LEU A 467 -11.26 -2.32 26.31
CA LEU A 467 -10.99 -2.91 24.99
C LEU A 467 -11.37 -4.40 24.91
N ASP A 468 -11.81 -5.04 26.00
CA ASP A 468 -12.32 -6.41 25.92
C ASP A 468 -13.61 -6.42 25.07
N LEU A 469 -13.64 -7.21 24.00
CA LEU A 469 -14.84 -7.43 23.19
C LEU A 469 -15.85 -8.32 23.93
N SER A 470 -15.37 -9.29 24.72
CA SER A 470 -16.22 -10.23 25.45
C SER A 470 -15.91 -10.27 26.94
N ASN A 471 -16.96 -10.36 27.75
CA ASN A 471 -16.83 -10.58 29.19
C ASN A 471 -16.35 -12.01 29.50
N ASP A 472 -16.61 -12.98 28.61
CA ASP A 472 -16.25 -14.39 28.73
C ASP A 472 -15.57 -14.93 27.46
N TRP A 473 -14.69 -15.92 27.59
CA TRP A 473 -13.95 -16.50 26.46
C TRP A 473 -14.86 -17.15 25.40
N ALA A 474 -16.05 -17.62 25.79
CA ALA A 474 -17.00 -18.30 24.91
C ALA A 474 -17.88 -17.33 24.09
N GLY A 475 -17.65 -16.02 24.20
CA GLY A 475 -18.36 -15.00 23.41
C GLY A 475 -19.86 -14.92 23.69
N LYS A 476 -20.34 -15.44 24.83
CA LYS A 476 -21.78 -15.46 25.14
C LYS A 476 -22.26 -14.16 25.79
N SER A 477 -21.35 -13.30 26.26
CA SER A 477 -21.63 -12.00 26.84
C SER A 477 -20.68 -10.94 26.29
N LEU A 478 -21.02 -10.37 25.14
CA LEU A 478 -20.28 -9.26 24.54
C LEU A 478 -20.37 -7.99 25.41
N THR A 479 -19.29 -7.21 25.44
CA THR A 479 -19.27 -5.87 26.01
C THR A 479 -19.99 -4.88 25.08
N SER A 480 -20.07 -3.60 25.45
CA SER A 480 -20.53 -2.56 24.51
C SER A 480 -19.62 -2.50 23.27
N TRP A 481 -18.31 -2.58 23.49
CA TRP A 481 -17.32 -2.58 22.42
C TRP A 481 -17.46 -3.82 21.52
N GLY A 482 -17.59 -5.00 22.11
CA GLY A 482 -17.86 -6.22 21.35
C GLY A 482 -19.15 -6.18 20.55
N ASN A 483 -20.20 -5.52 21.05
CA ASN A 483 -21.42 -5.35 20.27
C ASN A 483 -21.22 -4.44 19.05
N THR A 484 -20.44 -3.36 19.17
CA THR A 484 -20.04 -2.52 18.03
C THR A 484 -19.32 -3.36 16.97
N ILE A 485 -18.30 -4.12 17.36
CA ILE A 485 -17.50 -4.91 16.42
C ILE A 485 -18.28 -6.07 15.81
N VAL A 486 -19.05 -6.81 16.61
CA VAL A 486 -19.70 -8.05 16.14
C VAL A 486 -21.01 -7.75 15.41
N ASN A 487 -21.87 -6.92 16.01
CA ASN A 487 -23.25 -6.74 15.59
C ASN A 487 -23.52 -5.33 15.00
N GLY A 488 -22.57 -4.41 15.09
CA GLY A 488 -22.70 -3.04 14.58
C GLY A 488 -22.58 -2.93 13.06
N PRO A 489 -22.88 -1.74 12.50
CA PRO A 489 -22.76 -1.48 11.08
C PRO A 489 -21.32 -1.66 10.60
N ASN A 490 -21.12 -2.34 9.46
CA ASN A 490 -19.80 -2.70 8.94
C ASN A 490 -18.96 -3.59 9.89
N GLY A 491 -19.55 -4.13 10.95
CA GLY A 491 -18.94 -5.09 11.86
C GLY A 491 -18.78 -6.48 11.25
N LEU A 492 -18.42 -7.47 12.07
CA LEU A 492 -18.11 -8.83 11.62
C LEU A 492 -19.29 -9.48 10.88
N LYS A 493 -20.48 -9.52 11.50
CA LYS A 493 -21.65 -10.18 10.89
C LYS A 493 -22.18 -9.47 9.65
N ASP A 494 -21.90 -8.19 9.52
CA ASP A 494 -22.37 -7.36 8.40
C ASP A 494 -21.41 -7.41 7.20
N SER A 495 -20.10 -7.56 7.45
CA SER A 495 -19.09 -7.31 6.41
C SER A 495 -18.09 -8.44 6.15
N ALA A 496 -17.89 -9.38 7.09
CA ALA A 496 -16.91 -10.45 6.95
C ALA A 496 -17.32 -11.47 5.89
N LYS A 497 -16.35 -11.93 5.10
CA LYS A 497 -16.51 -13.02 4.13
C LYS A 497 -15.44 -14.06 4.38
N ILE A 498 -15.85 -15.32 4.55
CA ILE A 498 -14.92 -16.44 4.77
C ILE A 498 -13.94 -16.52 3.59
N CYS A 499 -12.66 -16.77 3.87
CA CYS A 499 -11.64 -17.01 2.85
C CYS A 499 -12.06 -18.17 1.94
N THR A 500 -11.91 -18.02 0.63
CA THR A 500 -12.45 -19.03 -0.32
C THR A 500 -11.69 -20.35 -0.26
N VAL A 501 -10.51 -20.39 0.35
CA VAL A 501 -9.77 -21.62 0.68
C VAL A 501 -10.59 -22.56 1.59
N PHE A 502 -11.50 -22.01 2.40
CA PHE A 502 -12.36 -22.77 3.31
C PHE A 502 -13.77 -23.03 2.77
N THR A 503 -14.07 -22.60 1.54
CA THR A 503 -15.35 -22.83 0.88
C THR A 503 -15.17 -23.83 -0.25
N ASP A 504 -16.20 -24.63 -0.54
CA ASP A 504 -16.20 -25.56 -1.68
C ASP A 504 -16.37 -24.81 -3.03
N ASP A 505 -16.18 -23.49 -3.02
CA ASP A 505 -16.11 -22.69 -4.23
C ASP A 505 -14.80 -23.05 -4.92
N SER A 506 -14.89 -24.03 -5.82
CA SER A 506 -13.81 -24.41 -6.72
C SER A 506 -13.17 -23.14 -7.29
N PRO A 507 -11.84 -23.09 -7.48
CA PRO A 507 -11.15 -21.90 -7.96
C PRO A 507 -11.91 -21.36 -9.17
N ILE A 508 -12.18 -20.05 -9.19
CA ILE A 508 -12.79 -19.39 -10.33
C ILE A 508 -11.80 -19.60 -11.48
N SER A 509 -12.02 -20.66 -12.26
CA SER A 509 -11.35 -20.86 -13.52
C SER A 509 -11.89 -19.74 -14.40
N ASP A 510 -11.07 -18.71 -14.63
CA ASP A 510 -11.30 -17.62 -15.60
C ASP A 510 -11.42 -18.12 -17.06
N VAL A 511 -11.54 -19.44 -17.26
CA VAL A 511 -11.73 -20.05 -18.57
C VAL A 511 -13.13 -19.74 -19.07
N ILE A 512 -13.22 -18.73 -19.93
CA ILE A 512 -14.38 -18.52 -20.79
C ILE A 512 -14.33 -19.63 -21.85
N TYR A 513 -15.03 -20.73 -21.60
CA TYR A 513 -15.12 -21.83 -22.57
C TYR A 513 -15.60 -21.29 -23.92
N GLY A 514 -14.84 -21.58 -24.98
CA GLY A 514 -15.06 -21.05 -26.33
C GLY A 514 -14.14 -19.89 -26.71
N ASP A 515 -13.52 -19.19 -25.75
CA ASP A 515 -12.50 -18.15 -26.00
C ASP A 515 -11.10 -18.78 -26.02
N VAL A 516 -10.70 -19.31 -27.18
CA VAL A 516 -9.42 -20.03 -27.32
C VAL A 516 -8.26 -19.08 -27.63
N ASN A 517 -8.56 -17.83 -28.02
CA ASN A 517 -7.56 -16.81 -28.32
C ASN A 517 -7.27 -15.85 -27.13
N ASN A 518 -8.06 -15.95 -26.06
CA ASN A 518 -7.98 -15.18 -24.81
C ASN A 518 -8.25 -13.68 -24.96
N ASP A 519 -9.15 -13.30 -25.88
CA ASP A 519 -9.59 -11.92 -26.11
C ASP A 519 -10.86 -11.54 -25.34
N LYS A 520 -11.42 -12.47 -24.57
CA LYS A 520 -12.66 -12.38 -23.78
C LYS A 520 -13.95 -12.33 -24.60
N ILE A 521 -13.90 -12.63 -25.91
CA ILE A 521 -15.04 -12.56 -26.83
C ILE A 521 -15.14 -13.83 -27.66
N ILE A 522 -16.11 -14.70 -27.37
CA ILE A 522 -16.35 -15.92 -28.17
C ILE A 522 -16.90 -15.56 -29.56
N ASN A 523 -16.10 -15.72 -30.61
CA ASN A 523 -16.50 -15.35 -31.97
C ASN A 523 -15.86 -16.23 -33.07
N SER A 524 -16.00 -15.82 -34.33
CA SER A 524 -15.49 -16.57 -35.49
C SER A 524 -13.96 -16.73 -35.52
N LEU A 525 -13.21 -15.87 -34.82
CA LEU A 525 -11.76 -15.96 -34.69
C LEU A 525 -11.37 -17.18 -33.84
N ASP A 526 -12.11 -17.44 -32.75
CA ASP A 526 -11.94 -18.63 -31.92
C ASP A 526 -12.19 -19.92 -32.70
N TYR A 527 -13.31 -19.95 -33.45
CA TYR A 527 -13.62 -21.08 -34.32
C TYR A 527 -12.52 -21.34 -35.35
N THR A 528 -11.96 -20.27 -35.94
CA THR A 528 -10.87 -20.38 -36.91
C THR A 528 -9.60 -20.92 -36.25
N LEU A 529 -9.25 -20.43 -35.06
CA LEU A 529 -8.07 -20.86 -34.34
C LEU A 529 -8.18 -22.32 -33.87
N LEU A 530 -9.33 -22.70 -33.29
CA LEU A 530 -9.63 -24.08 -32.91
C LEU A 530 -9.59 -25.03 -34.12
N SER A 531 -10.16 -24.62 -35.25
CA SER A 531 -10.12 -25.41 -36.48
C SER A 531 -8.69 -25.58 -37.02
N ARG A 532 -7.86 -24.54 -36.96
CA ARG A 532 -6.45 -24.62 -37.38
C ARG A 532 -5.63 -25.54 -36.47
N TYR A 533 -5.91 -25.52 -35.17
CA TYR A 533 -5.29 -26.44 -34.21
C TYR A 533 -5.67 -27.90 -34.50
N ILE A 534 -6.96 -28.21 -34.70
CA ILE A 534 -7.44 -29.56 -35.02
C ILE A 534 -6.88 -30.07 -36.35
N LEU A 535 -6.66 -29.18 -37.31
CA LEU A 535 -6.04 -29.49 -38.61
C LEU A 535 -4.50 -29.55 -38.55
N GLU A 536 -3.90 -29.44 -37.36
CA GLU A 536 -2.45 -29.44 -37.13
C GLU A 536 -1.69 -28.32 -37.88
N VAL A 537 -2.41 -27.26 -38.28
CA VAL A 537 -1.80 -26.05 -38.87
C VAL A 537 -1.12 -25.24 -37.76
N GLU A 538 -1.73 -25.16 -36.58
CA GLU A 538 -1.16 -24.60 -35.36
C GLU A 538 -0.90 -25.71 -34.35
N LYS A 539 0.24 -25.66 -33.64
CA LYS A 539 0.61 -26.68 -32.64
C LYS A 539 0.05 -26.38 -31.24
N SER A 540 -0.44 -25.18 -31.01
CA SER A 540 -0.91 -24.69 -29.72
C SER A 540 -1.86 -23.50 -29.91
N MET A 541 -2.67 -23.23 -28.91
CA MET A 541 -3.52 -22.04 -28.83
C MET A 541 -3.26 -21.32 -27.49
N PRO A 542 -3.52 -20.01 -27.40
CA PRO A 542 -3.36 -19.23 -26.15
C PRO A 542 -4.12 -19.83 -24.96
N ASN A 543 -5.33 -20.34 -25.17
CA ASN A 543 -6.13 -20.98 -24.12
C ASN A 543 -6.59 -22.38 -24.55
N MET A 544 -5.83 -23.41 -24.18
CA MET A 544 -6.17 -24.80 -24.49
C MET A 544 -7.32 -25.35 -23.63
N GLU A 545 -7.48 -24.84 -22.42
CA GLU A 545 -8.52 -25.30 -21.50
C GLU A 545 -9.92 -24.87 -21.97
N ALA A 546 -10.02 -23.70 -22.61
CA ALA A 546 -11.25 -23.18 -23.21
C ALA A 546 -11.72 -23.97 -24.44
N ALA A 547 -10.90 -24.86 -25.00
CA ALA A 547 -11.17 -25.55 -26.25
C ALA A 547 -11.97 -26.84 -26.11
N ASP A 548 -12.02 -27.44 -24.92
CA ASP A 548 -12.87 -28.62 -24.65
C ASP A 548 -14.29 -28.12 -24.33
N LEU A 549 -15.23 -28.33 -25.24
CA LEU A 549 -16.58 -27.76 -25.14
C LEU A 549 -17.63 -28.81 -24.78
N ASN A 550 -17.24 -30.08 -24.65
CA ASN A 550 -18.11 -31.18 -24.24
C ASN A 550 -17.66 -31.86 -22.93
N GLY A 551 -16.53 -31.45 -22.35
CA GLY A 551 -16.00 -31.94 -21.08
C GLY A 551 -15.37 -33.34 -21.15
N ASP A 552 -15.03 -33.84 -22.34
CA ASP A 552 -14.45 -35.18 -22.51
C ASP A 552 -12.91 -35.22 -22.35
N ASN A 553 -12.28 -34.07 -22.12
CA ASN A 553 -10.82 -33.85 -22.05
C ASN A 553 -10.06 -34.12 -23.36
N ILE A 554 -10.75 -34.11 -24.51
CA ILE A 554 -10.16 -34.36 -25.83
C ILE A 554 -10.56 -33.25 -26.81
N ILE A 555 -9.65 -32.33 -27.10
CA ILE A 555 -9.87 -31.27 -28.11
C ILE A 555 -9.92 -31.90 -29.51
N ASN A 556 -11.10 -31.93 -30.13
CA ASN A 556 -11.32 -32.54 -31.44
C ASN A 556 -12.45 -31.85 -32.24
N SER A 557 -12.85 -32.47 -33.36
CA SER A 557 -13.88 -31.93 -34.26
C SER A 557 -15.25 -31.71 -33.62
N LEU A 558 -15.55 -32.39 -32.51
CA LEU A 558 -16.78 -32.20 -31.75
C LEU A 558 -16.80 -30.82 -31.08
N ASP A 559 -15.68 -30.37 -30.52
CA ASP A 559 -15.55 -29.05 -29.92
C ASP A 559 -15.68 -27.95 -30.97
N ALA A 560 -15.00 -28.09 -32.12
CA ALA A 560 -15.17 -27.16 -33.22
C ALA A 560 -16.63 -27.06 -33.69
N THR A 561 -17.38 -28.17 -33.68
CA THR A 561 -18.80 -28.17 -34.01
C THR A 561 -19.63 -27.43 -32.96
N LEU A 562 -19.31 -27.59 -31.67
CA LEU A 562 -19.99 -26.88 -30.59
C LEU A 562 -19.69 -25.38 -30.64
N LEU A 563 -18.44 -24.98 -30.85
CA LEU A 563 -18.04 -23.59 -31.01
C LEU A 563 -18.73 -22.95 -32.21
N GLN A 564 -18.78 -23.66 -33.34
CA GLN A 564 -19.52 -23.20 -34.52
C GLN A 564 -21.00 -22.99 -34.23
N ARG A 565 -21.64 -23.93 -33.52
CA ARG A 565 -23.05 -23.81 -33.15
C ARG A 565 -23.31 -22.64 -32.20
N TYR A 566 -22.38 -22.35 -31.30
CA TYR A 566 -22.47 -21.21 -30.39
C TYR A 566 -22.34 -19.88 -31.15
N VAL A 567 -21.32 -19.74 -32.01
CA VAL A 567 -21.11 -18.55 -32.85
C VAL A 567 -22.27 -18.30 -33.82
N LEU A 568 -22.95 -19.36 -34.26
CA LEU A 568 -24.17 -19.28 -35.09
C LEU A 568 -25.46 -19.12 -34.28
N GLU A 569 -25.38 -18.94 -32.96
CA GLU A 569 -26.52 -18.80 -32.05
C GLU A 569 -27.51 -19.99 -32.09
N VAL A 570 -27.03 -21.17 -32.50
CA VAL A 570 -27.80 -22.42 -32.49
C VAL A 570 -27.89 -22.98 -31.07
N ILE A 571 -26.89 -22.71 -30.24
CA ILE A 571 -26.86 -23.00 -28.81
C ILE A 571 -26.43 -21.75 -28.06
N ASN A 572 -26.96 -21.54 -26.85
CA ASN A 572 -26.62 -20.40 -26.02
C ASN A 572 -25.62 -20.75 -24.90
N ASN A 573 -25.29 -22.04 -24.74
CA ASN A 573 -24.37 -22.57 -23.75
C ASN A 573 -23.71 -23.86 -24.28
N PHE A 574 -22.51 -24.17 -23.81
CA PHE A 574 -21.81 -25.42 -24.09
C PHE A 574 -22.28 -26.56 -23.15
N PRO A 575 -22.35 -27.81 -23.63
CA PRO A 575 -22.76 -28.97 -22.83
C PRO A 575 -21.58 -29.51 -22.01
N ARG A 576 -21.04 -28.69 -21.11
CA ARG A 576 -19.92 -29.04 -20.23
C ARG A 576 -20.37 -29.16 -18.78
#